data_AF-A0A4V2PJL3-F1
#
_entry.id   AF-A0A4V2PJL3-F1
#
_cell.length_a   1.000
_cell.length_b   1.000
_cell.length_c   1.000
_cell.angle_alpha   90.00
_cell.angle_beta   90.00
_cell.angle_gamma   90.00
#
_symmetry.space_group_name_H-M   'P 1'
#
loop_
_entity.id
_entity.type
_entity.pdbx_description
1 polymer ?
#
loop_
_entity_poly.entity_id
_entity_poly.type
_entity_poly.pdbx_seq_one_letter_code
_entity_poly.pdbx_strand_id
1 'polypeptide(L)'
;MVRTVHATGWLRASGLGSSTATFEISFEDGRASGRVLSEMIMIIEARAAGRAILVTEAGRWINIKPTDLTAAGLGFIVLQDADEVSRFFI
;
A
#
# COMPACT_ATOMS: atom_id res chain seq x y z
N MET A 1 -14.29 -14.28 6.14
CA MET A 1 -14.96 -12.97 6.06
C MET A 1 -13.92 -11.97 5.60
N VAL A 2 -14.13 -11.31 4.47
CA VAL A 2 -13.18 -10.33 3.93
C VAL A 2 -13.42 -9.00 4.64
N ARG A 3 -12.38 -8.46 5.28
CA ARG A 3 -12.40 -7.09 5.84
C ARG A 3 -11.65 -6.20 4.87
N THR A 4 -12.26 -5.10 4.46
CA THR A 4 -11.61 -4.08 3.62
C THR A 4 -11.51 -2.77 4.40
N VAL A 5 -10.35 -2.13 4.34
CA VAL A 5 -10.12 -0.80 4.92
C VAL A 5 -9.76 0.19 3.83
N HIS A 6 -10.25 1.41 3.98
CA HIS A 6 -9.87 2.56 3.16
C HIS A 6 -9.12 3.55 4.05
N ALA A 7 -7.96 4.00 3.59
CA ALA A 7 -7.12 4.90 4.36
C ALA A 7 -6.33 5.87 3.46
N THR A 8 -5.91 6.96 4.08
CA THR A 8 -4.99 7.95 3.51
C THR A 8 -3.64 7.86 4.21
N GLY A 9 -2.61 8.40 3.55
CA GLY A 9 -1.25 8.41 4.07
C GLY A 9 -0.25 8.79 2.99
N TRP A 10 0.89 8.12 2.98
CA TRP A 10 1.96 8.36 2.02
C TRP A 10 2.43 7.07 1.36
N LEU A 11 2.70 7.14 0.06
CA LEU A 11 3.47 6.14 -0.67
C LEU A 11 4.93 6.59 -0.70
N ARG A 12 5.84 5.72 -0.27
CA ARG A 12 7.28 5.97 -0.25
C ARG A 12 8.01 4.97 -1.13
N ALA A 13 8.84 5.48 -2.04
CA ALA A 13 9.73 4.72 -2.91
C ALA A 13 11.18 5.20 -2.71
N SER A 14 12.16 4.39 -3.14
CA SER A 14 13.56 4.55 -2.72
C SER A 14 14.29 5.79 -3.25
N GLY A 15 13.84 6.37 -4.36
CA GLY A 15 14.53 7.41 -5.13
C GLY A 15 13.84 8.78 -5.12
N LEU A 16 12.50 8.88 -5.11
CA LEU A 16 11.80 10.18 -5.08
C LEU A 16 11.32 10.61 -3.69
N GLY A 17 11.49 9.78 -2.66
CA GLY A 17 11.00 10.06 -1.32
C GLY A 17 9.55 9.60 -1.15
N SER A 18 8.63 10.51 -0.87
CA SER A 18 7.22 10.18 -0.58
C SER A 18 6.21 11.16 -1.15
N SER A 19 5.04 10.65 -1.54
CA SER A 19 3.87 11.41 -1.97
C SER A 19 2.64 11.01 -1.16
N THR A 20 1.64 11.89 -1.10
CA THR A 20 0.34 11.54 -0.52
C THR A 20 -0.29 10.39 -1.30
N ALA A 21 -1.01 9.53 -0.59
CA ALA A 21 -1.61 8.35 -1.17
C ALA A 21 -2.94 8.00 -0.50
N THR A 22 -3.85 7.47 -1.30
CA THR A 22 -5.09 6.83 -0.83
C THR A 22 -4.99 5.35 -1.16
N PHE A 23 -5.24 4.48 -0.20
CA PHE A 23 -5.15 3.05 -0.41
C PHE A 23 -6.32 2.29 0.19
N GLU A 24 -6.66 1.20 -0.49
CA GLU A 24 -7.60 0.18 -0.05
C GLU A 24 -6.82 -1.09 0.25
N ILE A 25 -7.05 -1.70 1.41
CA ILE A 25 -6.44 -2.98 1.80
C ILE A 25 -7.54 -3.95 2.16
N SER A 26 -7.58 -5.09 1.48
CA SER A 26 -8.43 -6.23 1.80
C SER A 26 -7.63 -7.30 2.53
N PHE A 27 -8.21 -7.78 3.62
CA PHE A 27 -7.68 -8.86 4.47
C PHE A 27 -8.52 -10.13 4.23
N GLU A 28 -7.89 -11.14 3.65
CA GLU A 28 -8.52 -12.42 3.29
C GLU A 28 -7.54 -13.57 3.52
N ASP A 29 -7.98 -14.62 4.21
CA ASP A 29 -7.22 -15.85 4.47
C ASP A 29 -5.78 -15.62 4.97
N GLY A 30 -5.60 -14.69 5.91
CA GLY A 30 -4.29 -14.36 6.49
C GLY A 30 -3.37 -13.58 5.56
N ARG A 31 -3.89 -13.07 4.43
CA ARG A 31 -3.17 -12.22 3.48
C ARG A 31 -3.78 -10.83 3.45
N ALA A 32 -2.94 -9.84 3.18
CA ALA A 32 -3.36 -8.47 2.93
C ALA A 32 -2.89 -8.04 1.54
N SER A 33 -3.82 -7.55 0.73
CA SER A 33 -3.57 -7.05 -0.62
C SER A 33 -4.47 -5.87 -0.92
N GLY A 34 -4.10 -5.05 -1.90
CA GLY A 34 -4.79 -3.80 -2.07
C GLY A 34 -4.45 -3.03 -3.32
N ARG A 35 -4.94 -1.80 -3.36
CA ARG A 35 -4.63 -0.79 -4.37
C ARG A 35 -4.23 0.51 -3.72
N VAL A 36 -3.25 1.18 -4.33
CA VAL A 36 -2.84 2.54 -3.94
C VAL A 36 -2.92 3.49 -5.12
N LEU A 37 -3.52 4.64 -4.86
CA LEU A 37 -3.52 5.81 -5.72
C LEU A 37 -2.56 6.85 -5.15
N SER A 38 -1.74 7.42 -6.01
CA SER A 38 -0.79 8.48 -5.71
C SER A 38 -0.38 9.17 -7.00
N GLU A 39 0.56 10.10 -6.94
CA GLU A 39 1.15 10.72 -8.12
C GLU A 39 1.73 9.65 -9.08
N MET A 40 1.49 9.81 -10.38
CA MET A 40 1.86 8.80 -11.39
C MET A 40 3.37 8.50 -11.37
N ILE A 41 4.20 9.52 -11.18
CA ILE A 41 5.66 9.35 -11.13
C ILE A 41 6.09 8.45 -9.96
N MET A 42 5.42 8.57 -8.82
CA MET A 42 5.66 7.77 -7.61
C MET A 42 5.17 6.32 -7.80
N ILE A 43 4.04 6.14 -8.47
CA ILE A 43 3.54 4.81 -8.84
C ILE A 43 4.52 4.09 -9.77
N ILE A 44 5.01 4.78 -10.81
CA ILE A 44 5.97 4.23 -11.77
C ILE A 44 7.25 3.82 -11.05
N GLU A 45 7.74 4.67 -10.15
CA GLU A 45 8.95 4.39 -9.38
C GLU A 45 8.77 3.20 -8.42
N ALA A 46 7.70 3.20 -7.62
CA ALA A 46 7.38 2.09 -6.72
C ALA A 46 7.33 0.76 -7.47
N ARG A 47 6.69 0.76 -8.65
CA ARG A 47 6.63 -0.41 -9.53
C ARG A 47 8.01 -0.81 -10.05
N ALA A 48 8.81 0.14 -10.53
CA ALA A 48 10.15 -0.11 -11.04
C ALA A 48 11.10 -0.67 -9.95
N ALA A 49 10.95 -0.19 -8.71
CA ALA A 49 11.72 -0.67 -7.56
C ALA A 49 11.30 -2.09 -7.11
N GLY A 50 10.11 -2.55 -7.48
CA GLY A 50 9.56 -3.85 -7.08
C GLY A 50 9.20 -3.94 -5.59
N ARG A 51 9.33 -2.84 -4.84
CA ARG A 51 9.00 -2.70 -3.41
C ARG A 51 8.69 -1.24 -3.10
N ALA A 52 7.78 -1.02 -2.17
CA ALA A 52 7.47 0.30 -1.65
C ALA A 52 6.97 0.22 -0.20
N ILE A 53 6.79 1.37 0.44
CA ILE A 53 6.25 1.48 1.80
C ILE A 53 5.01 2.37 1.74
N LEU A 54 3.89 1.91 2.30
CA LEU A 54 2.79 2.77 2.68
C LEU A 54 3.01 3.24 4.11
N VAL A 55 2.79 4.53 4.36
CA VAL A 55 2.82 5.10 5.70
C VAL A 55 1.42 5.61 6.01
N THR A 56 0.77 5.10 7.04
CA THR A 56 -0.56 5.58 7.46
C THR A 56 -0.45 6.98 8.09
N GLU A 57 -1.56 7.71 8.19
CA GLU A 57 -1.59 9.00 8.90
C GLU A 57 -1.12 8.91 10.36
N ALA A 58 -1.34 7.77 11.01
CA ALA A 58 -0.83 7.48 12.36
C ALA A 58 0.67 7.14 12.40
N GLY A 59 1.38 7.24 11.27
CA GLY A 59 2.82 6.97 11.15
C GLY A 59 3.18 5.49 11.14
N ARG A 60 2.24 4.58 10.85
CA ARG A 60 2.52 3.13 10.76
C ARG A 60 3.02 2.75 9.37
N TRP A 61 4.03 1.91 9.30
CA TRP A 61 4.70 1.55 8.05
C TRP A 61 4.25 0.18 7.56
N ILE A 62 3.91 0.07 6.28
CA ILE A 62 3.43 -1.15 5.64
C ILE A 62 4.29 -1.39 4.39
N ASN A 63 5.14 -2.41 4.45
CA ASN A 63 5.95 -2.87 3.33
C ASN A 63 5.06 -3.57 2.31
N ILE A 64 5.11 -3.12 1.07
CA ILE A 64 4.31 -3.66 -0.02
C ILE A 64 5.18 -4.08 -1.19
N LYS A 65 4.73 -5.11 -1.90
CA LYS A 65 5.25 -5.52 -3.20
C LYS A 65 4.21 -5.17 -4.27
N PRO A 66 4.54 -4.28 -5.22
CA PRO A 66 3.67 -3.99 -6.36
C PRO A 66 3.42 -5.23 -7.23
N THR A 67 2.22 -5.34 -7.78
CA THR A 67 1.79 -6.49 -8.61
C THR A 67 1.39 -6.07 -10.02
N ASP A 68 0.54 -5.05 -10.13
CA ASP A 68 -0.07 -4.63 -11.40
C ASP A 68 -0.36 -3.13 -11.39
N LEU A 69 -0.37 -2.52 -12.57
CA LEU A 69 -0.74 -1.12 -12.75
C LEU A 69 -1.97 -1.05 -13.63
N THR A 70 -3.05 -0.49 -13.07
CA THR A 70 -4.34 -0.33 -13.76
C THR A 70 -4.77 1.13 -13.73
N ALA A 71 -5.88 1.45 -14.41
CA ALA A 71 -6.50 2.77 -14.30
C ALA A 71 -6.96 3.11 -12.87
N ALA A 72 -7.16 2.10 -12.02
CA ALA A 72 -7.54 2.26 -10.61
C ALA A 72 -6.33 2.41 -9.66
N GLY A 73 -5.10 2.47 -10.18
CA GLY A 73 -3.88 2.63 -9.40
C GLY A 73 -2.96 1.41 -9.42
N LEU A 74 -2.02 1.40 -8.49
CA LEU A 74 -1.03 0.34 -8.32
C LEU A 74 -1.59 -0.73 -7.39
N GLY A 75 -1.78 -1.94 -7.91
CA GLY A 75 -2.06 -3.11 -7.10
C GLY A 75 -0.82 -3.58 -6.34
N PHE A 76 -1.04 -4.13 -5.15
CA PHE A 76 0.04 -4.63 -4.30
C PHE A 76 -0.39 -5.79 -3.40
N ILE A 77 0.61 -6.50 -2.91
CA ILE A 77 0.50 -7.38 -1.73
C ILE A 77 1.30 -6.78 -0.57
N VAL A 78 0.79 -6.97 0.65
CA VAL A 78 1.50 -6.63 1.89
C VAL A 78 2.49 -7.73 2.23
N LEU A 79 3.68 -7.35 2.69
CA LEU A 79 4.76 -8.28 3.02
C LEU A 79 4.81 -8.66 4.49
N GLN A 80 4.11 -7.91 5.35
CA GLN A 80 3.96 -8.21 6.78
C GLN A 80 2.77 -9.14 7.03
N ASP A 81 2.69 -9.62 8.27
CA ASP A 81 1.54 -10.36 8.78
C ASP A 81 0.25 -9.54 8.67
N ALA A 82 -0.80 -10.17 8.14
CA ALA A 82 -2.07 -9.50 7.88
C ALA A 82 -2.77 -9.07 9.18
N ASP A 83 -2.67 -9.87 10.25
CA ASP A 83 -3.30 -9.55 11.54
C ASP A 83 -2.58 -8.37 12.19
N GLU A 84 -1.25 -8.30 12.10
CA GLU A 84 -0.46 -7.14 12.54
C GLU A 84 -0.91 -5.86 11.83
N VAL A 85 -0.97 -5.89 10.50
CA VAL A 85 -1.36 -4.70 9.70
C VAL A 85 -2.81 -4.31 9.95
N SER A 86 -3.70 -5.27 10.17
CA SER A 86 -5.11 -5.00 10.47
C SER A 86 -5.32 -4.15 11.73
N ARG A 87 -4.36 -4.21 12.68
CA ARG A 87 -4.38 -3.45 13.94
C ARG A 87 -3.93 -2.00 13.79
N PHE A 88 -3.35 -1.63 12.64
CA PHE A 88 -2.99 -0.23 12.35
C PHE A 88 -4.21 0.64 12.03
N PHE A 89 -5.38 0.02 11.84
CA PHE A 89 -6.62 0.66 11.40
C PHE A 89 -7.78 0.39 12.38
N ILE A 90 -7.47 0.33 13.68
CA ILE A 90 -8.44 0.19 14.78
C ILE A 90 -8.49 1.50 15.56
#